data_AF-A0A516NG86-F1
#
_entry.id   AF-A0A516NG86-F1
#
_cell.length_a   1.000
_cell.length_b   1.000
_cell.length_c   1.000
_cell.angle_alpha   90.00
_cell.angle_beta   90.00
_cell.angle_gamma   90.00
#
_symmetry.space_group_name_H-M   'P 1'
#
loop_
_entity.id
_entity.type
_entity.pdbx_description
1 polymer ?
#
loop_
_entity_poly.entity_id
_entity_poly.type
_entity_poly.pdbx_seq_one_letter_code
_entity_poly.pdbx_strand_id
1 'polypeptide(L)'
;MNTTEARVLAALAPGGHLTADRIADSADIPTRAARRAIDRLAYLGLIVTGVGIWRETWMLSRRGRAYIETPIGRAHLDVPAGV
;
A
#
# COMPACT_ATOMS: atom_id res chain seq x y z
N MET A 1 1.14 6.96 -10.12
CA MET A 1 0.18 6.50 -9.12
C MET A 1 -1.13 6.23 -9.84
N ASN A 2 -1.57 4.98 -9.90
CA ASN A 2 -2.91 4.62 -10.40
C ASN A 2 -3.87 4.34 -9.24
N THR A 3 -5.15 4.12 -9.52
CA THR A 3 -6.18 3.85 -8.50
C THR A 3 -5.87 2.64 -7.62
N THR A 4 -5.33 1.56 -8.20
CA THR A 4 -4.96 0.34 -7.45
C THR A 4 -3.80 0.59 -6.49
N GLU A 5 -2.75 1.28 -6.94
CA GLU A 5 -1.62 1.67 -6.11
C GLU A 5 -2.05 2.60 -4.97
N ALA A 6 -2.95 3.55 -5.27
CA ALA A 6 -3.52 4.46 -4.29
C ALA A 6 -4.33 3.69 -3.22
N ARG A 7 -5.15 2.71 -3.60
CA ARG A 7 -5.87 1.85 -2.66
C ARG A 7 -4.95 1.00 -1.79
N VAL A 8 -3.86 0.47 -2.35
CA VAL A 8 -2.84 -0.25 -1.57
C VAL A 8 -2.16 0.68 -0.55
N LEU A 9 -1.85 1.92 -0.93
CA LEU A 9 -1.33 2.91 0.02
C LEU A 9 -2.34 3.26 1.11
N ALA A 10 -3.62 3.41 0.78
CA ALA A 10 -4.69 3.65 1.74
C ALA A 10 -4.85 2.47 2.73
N ALA A 11 -4.80 1.23 2.25
CA ALA A 11 -4.84 0.05 3.10
C ALA A 11 -3.66 -0.02 4.10
N LEU A 12 -2.50 0.53 3.73
CA LEU A 12 -1.30 0.57 4.57
C LEU A 12 -1.18 1.86 5.41
N ALA A 13 -2.01 2.87 5.16
CA ALA A 13 -1.95 4.18 5.84
C ALA A 13 -2.20 4.11 7.36
N PRO A 14 -3.12 3.27 7.88
CA PRO A 14 -3.26 3.05 9.32
C PRO A 14 -1.97 2.52 9.99
N GLY A 15 -1.04 1.99 9.19
CA GLY A 15 0.20 1.39 9.64
C GLY A 15 0.06 -0.11 9.91
N GLY A 16 1.13 -0.69 10.46
CA GLY A 16 1.22 -2.12 10.71
C GLY A 16 1.82 -2.91 9.55
N HIS A 17 1.83 -4.23 9.74
CA HIS A 17 2.42 -5.21 8.83
C HIS A 17 1.28 -6.01 8.20
N LEU A 18 1.01 -5.80 6.92
CA LEU A 18 -0.07 -6.50 6.23
C LEU A 18 0.48 -7.44 5.15
N THR A 19 -0.08 -8.64 5.05
CA THR A 19 0.21 -9.55 3.93
C THR A 19 -0.46 -9.02 2.65
N ALA A 20 0.03 -9.46 1.49
CA ALA A 20 -0.56 -9.07 0.20
C ALA A 20 -2.06 -9.42 0.10
N ASP A 21 -2.49 -10.52 0.72
CA ASP A 21 -3.88 -10.95 0.72
C ASP A 21 -4.75 -10.03 1.59
N ARG A 22 -4.27 -9.67 2.79
CA ARG A 22 -4.98 -8.70 3.65
C ARG A 22 -5.05 -7.30 3.04
N ILE A 23 -4.02 -6.90 2.30
CA ILE A 23 -4.04 -5.66 1.54
C ILE A 23 -5.10 -5.73 0.44
N ALA A 24 -5.19 -6.85 -0.28
CA ALA A 24 -6.18 -7.05 -1.33
C ALA A 24 -7.61 -6.99 -0.79
N ASP A 25 -7.86 -7.66 0.35
CA ASP A 25 -9.16 -7.65 1.04
C ASP A 25 -9.54 -6.23 1.49
N SER A 26 -8.61 -5.51 2.12
CA SER A 26 -8.83 -4.14 2.63
C SER A 26 -9.04 -3.13 1.50
N ALA A 27 -8.30 -3.28 0.41
CA ALA A 27 -8.38 -2.41 -0.76
C ALA A 27 -9.54 -2.77 -1.70
N ASP A 28 -10.26 -3.86 -1.43
CA ASP A 28 -11.28 -4.45 -2.30
C ASP A 28 -10.81 -4.53 -3.77
N ILE A 29 -9.71 -5.25 -3.97
CA ILE A 29 -9.11 -5.49 -5.28
C ILE A 29 -8.65 -6.94 -5.40
N PRO A 30 -8.56 -7.51 -6.62
CA PRO A 30 -8.00 -8.84 -6.81
C PRO A 30 -6.55 -8.93 -6.30
N THR A 31 -6.20 -10.03 -5.63
CA THR A 31 -4.84 -10.26 -5.09
C THR A 31 -3.74 -10.07 -6.12
N ARG A 32 -3.99 -10.47 -7.39
CA ARG A 32 -3.01 -10.26 -8.48
C ARG A 32 -2.78 -8.78 -8.80
N ALA A 33 -3.82 -7.95 -8.70
CA ALA A 33 -3.71 -6.51 -8.87
C ALA A 33 -2.99 -5.88 -7.68
N ALA A 34 -3.30 -6.32 -6.45
CA ALA A 34 -2.59 -5.90 -5.23
C ALA A 34 -1.09 -6.21 -5.32
N ARG A 35 -0.71 -7.43 -5.73
CA ARG A 35 0.71 -7.81 -5.90
C ARG A 35 1.46 -6.92 -6.88
N ARG A 36 0.87 -6.64 -8.06
CA ARG A 36 1.48 -5.71 -9.04
C ARG A 36 1.64 -4.29 -8.49
N ALA A 37 0.64 -3.81 -7.76
CA ALA A 37 0.71 -2.49 -7.11
C ALA A 37 1.78 -2.47 -6.01
N ILE A 38 1.87 -3.51 -5.20
CA ILE A 38 2.91 -3.70 -4.18
C ILE A 38 4.30 -3.66 -4.82
N ASP A 39 4.55 -4.44 -5.88
CA ASP A 39 5.84 -4.45 -6.58
C ASP A 39 6.23 -3.05 -7.08
N ARG A 40 5.26 -2.32 -7.64
CA ARG A 40 5.49 -0.96 -8.14
C ARG A 40 5.76 0.03 -7.01
N LEU A 41 5.01 -0.03 -5.91
CA LEU A 41 5.19 0.85 -4.74
C LEU A 41 6.50 0.56 -4.00
N ALA A 42 6.91 -0.70 -3.95
CA ALA A 42 8.20 -1.13 -3.40
C ALA A 42 9.36 -0.59 -4.27
N TYR A 43 9.23 -0.70 -5.60
CA TYR A 43 10.19 -0.11 -6.54
C TYR A 43 10.31 1.41 -6.38
N LEU A 44 9.21 2.11 -6.12
CA LEU A 44 9.20 3.55 -5.84
C LEU A 44 9.74 3.90 -4.43
N GLY A 45 10.01 2.89 -3.58
CA GLY A 45 10.47 3.06 -2.21
C GLY A 45 9.40 3.61 -1.26
N LEU A 46 8.11 3.49 -1.61
CA LEU A 46 7.00 3.96 -0.78
C LEU A 46 6.59 2.91 0.25
N ILE A 47 6.76 1.64 -0.06
CA ILE A 47 6.54 0.53 0.87
C ILE A 47 7.80 -0.33 0.95
N VAL A 48 7.91 -1.10 2.04
CA VAL A 48 8.99 -2.05 2.25
C VAL A 48 8.42 -3.36 2.77
N THR A 49 9.09 -4.47 2.47
CA THR A 49 8.80 -5.76 3.09
C THR A 49 9.41 -5.83 4.48
N GLY A 50 8.77 -6.56 5.39
CA GLY A 50 9.30 -6.86 6.72
C GLY A 50 10.55 -7.75 6.67
N VAL A 51 11.24 -7.83 7.80
CA VAL A 51 12.44 -8.67 7.97
C VAL A 51 12.15 -9.90 8.84
N GLY A 52 12.96 -10.95 8.69
CA GLY A 52 12.83 -12.18 9.48
C GLY A 52 11.48 -12.88 9.27
N ILE A 53 10.74 -13.13 10.35
CA ILE A 53 9.41 -13.76 10.31
C ILE A 53 8.34 -12.92 9.58
N TRP A 54 8.65 -11.66 9.28
CA TRP A 54 7.73 -10.70 8.65
C TRP A 54 7.99 -10.51 7.13
N ARG A 55 8.81 -11.36 6.50
CA ARG A 55 9.20 -11.24 5.08
C ARG A 55 8.04 -11.29 4.08
N GLU A 56 6.87 -11.74 4.50
CA GLU A 56 5.66 -11.80 3.69
C GLU A 56 4.69 -10.63 3.96
N THR A 57 5.09 -9.70 4.82
CA THR A 57 4.30 -8.53 5.19
C THR A 57 4.90 -7.25 4.64
N TRP A 58 4.04 -6.28 4.40
CA TRP A 58 4.36 -4.99 3.82
C TRP A 58 3.93 -3.87 4.75
N MET A 59 4.71 -2.79 4.73
CA MET A 59 4.47 -1.60 5.53
C MET A 59 4.92 -0.35 4.77
N LEU A 60 4.39 0.82 5.14
CA LEU A 60 4.90 2.08 4.62
C LEU A 60 6.36 2.30 5.04
N SER A 61 7.19 2.66 4.05
CA SER A 61 8.53 3.15 4.31
C SER A 61 8.47 4.54 4.95
N ARG A 62 9.60 5.04 5.46
CA ARG A 62 9.70 6.44 5.91
C ARG A 62 9.32 7.43 4.79
N ARG A 63 9.69 7.13 3.55
CA ARG A 63 9.33 7.94 2.37
C ARG A 63 7.83 7.81 2.05
N GLY A 64 7.26 6.61 2.17
CA GLY A 64 5.83 6.39 2.01
C GLY A 64 5.00 7.19 3.01
N ARG A 65 5.41 7.20 4.28
CA ARG A 65 4.79 8.03 5.32
C ARG A 65 4.83 9.52 4.99
N ALA A 66 6.01 10.03 4.63
CA ALA A 66 6.14 11.43 4.21
C ALA A 66 5.29 11.74 2.96
N TYR A 67 5.20 10.81 2.02
CA TYR A 67 4.39 10.98 0.81
C TYR A 67 2.90 11.14 1.14
N ILE A 68 2.33 10.28 1.99
CA ILE A 68 0.91 10.35 2.35
C ILE A 68 0.55 11.60 3.17
N GLU A 69 1.54 12.29 3.73
CA GLU A 69 1.34 13.59 4.40
C GLU A 69 1.29 14.77 3.43
N THR A 70 1.82 14.61 2.21
CA THR A 70 1.74 15.66 1.18
C THR A 70 0.31 15.85 0.66
N PRO A 71 -0.05 17.03 0.13
CA PRO A 71 -1.37 17.25 -0.47
C PRO A 71 -1.72 16.23 -1.56
N ILE A 72 -0.74 15.88 -2.40
CA ILE A 72 -0.90 14.90 -3.48
C ILE A 72 -1.13 13.49 -2.90
N GLY A 73 -0.33 13.08 -1.91
CA GLY A 73 -0.49 11.79 -1.27
C GLY A 73 -1.83 11.65 -0.55
N ARG A 74 -2.29 12.70 0.14
CA ARG A 74 -3.61 12.73 0.77
C ARG A 74 -4.74 12.59 -0.25
N ALA A 75 -4.64 13.26 -1.40
CA ALA A 75 -5.62 13.10 -2.48
C ALA A 75 -5.68 11.65 -3.01
N HIS A 76 -4.57 10.92 -2.98
CA HIS A 76 -4.56 9.49 -3.29
C HIS A 76 -5.11 8.59 -2.19
N LEU A 77 -5.14 9.04 -0.93
CA LEU A 77 -5.76 8.28 0.16
C LEU A 77 -7.28 8.41 0.17
N ASP A 78 -7.83 9.47 -0.43
CA ASP A 78 -9.27 9.72 -0.56
C ASP A 78 -9.93 8.88 -1.68
N VAL A 79 -9.28 7.79 -2.08
CA VAL A 79 -9.82 6.87 -3.08
C VAL A 79 -10.82 5.94 -2.38
N PRO A 80 -12.07 5.84 -2.85
CA PRO A 80 -13.04 4.94 -2.26
C PRO A 80 -12.55 3.49 -2.35
N ALA A 81 -12.68 2.78 -1.22
CA ALA A 81 -12.65 1.33 -1.21
C ALA A 81 -13.66 0.81 -2.24
N GLY A 82 -13.30 -0.26 -2.96
CA GLY A 82 -14.20 -0.83 -3.96
C GLY A 82 -15.60 -1.12 -3.39
N VAL A 83 -16.59 -0.97 -4.27
CA VAL A 83 -18.02 -1.14 -3.98
C VAL A 83 -18.44 -2.52 -4.43
#